data_AF-A0A932EI34-F1
#
_entry.id   AF-A0A932EI34-F1
#
_cell.length_a   1.000
_cell.length_b   1.000
_cell.length_c   1.000
_cell.angle_alpha   90.00
_cell.angle_beta   90.00
_cell.angle_gamma   90.00
#
_symmetry.space_group_name_H-M   'P 1'
#
loop_
_entity.id
_entity.type
_entity.pdbx_description
1 polymer ?
#
loop_
_entity_poly.entity_id
_entity_poly.type
_entity_poly.pdbx_seq_one_letter_code
_entity_poly.pdbx_strand_id
1 'polypeptide(L)'
;MRRRRFPASWLPAVTLLVVACGSSTGGARPPRGSAPDPSVLLPRLADPAFVYRDLGFFAKGEPLPFVASLRYLAGPMPDSTLAVFALSLANRALSFRRTAAAVEGRYRVEVVFRRGPSILRQLSSEQAVRVGSLGETRRADESVIFQHFFYLPPGSLTATVVVRDRNRLTSNRDEGEILVPRFGAGPQLSALIPIYQGTARATRAALPTILVNPRATSPQGSDTLAFYLEGYGLSSEMPVVVRAVRTDGGEAWRDTIRIEGAQVAAVVGGDTVRFGTPEIGAAIVRVGPNRLQLGELRFEATVPGQPDTLRTVALVTFSEQWAVTNLEDVLALLRYFGREQEIQQIRAAAPAERAGLWRAFWRRTDPDTTTPENEALIAYFRRIEIANIRFREESEPGWLTDRGEVYITLGEPDMVERSDDLRSNRTVIRWTYLFGGETVLLYFVNDLSLQRFRLTFSSRVEYQRMLSRVRQREGEGRPPN
;
A
#
# COMPACT_ATOMS: atom_id res chain seq x y z
N MET A 1 -6.44 -42.38 71.65
CA MET A 1 -7.22 -43.53 71.13
C MET A 1 -8.21 -43.01 70.10
N ARG A 2 -8.08 -43.33 68.80
CA ARG A 2 -8.95 -44.26 68.04
C ARG A 2 -10.45 -43.86 68.15
N ARG A 3 -11.20 -43.51 67.09
CA ARG A 3 -11.36 -44.13 65.76
C ARG A 3 -12.11 -43.19 64.78
N ARG A 4 -11.87 -43.46 63.48
CA ARG A 4 -12.57 -43.03 62.26
C ARG A 4 -14.08 -43.39 62.23
N ARG A 5 -14.87 -42.64 61.44
CA ARG A 5 -15.66 -43.10 60.27
C ARG A 5 -16.29 -41.92 59.47
N PHE A 6 -16.14 -41.97 58.15
CA PHE A 6 -16.71 -41.15 57.04
C PHE A 6 -18.13 -41.66 56.64
N PRO A 7 -18.84 -41.19 55.56
CA PRO A 7 -18.64 -40.08 54.59
C PRO A 7 -19.92 -39.24 54.24
N ALA A 8 -19.78 -38.35 53.25
CA ALA A 8 -20.76 -37.67 52.36
C ALA A 8 -20.72 -36.14 52.58
N SER A 9 -20.49 -35.27 51.59
CA SER A 9 -21.06 -35.24 50.24
C SER A 9 -20.16 -34.47 49.25
N TRP A 10 -20.24 -34.86 47.98
CA TRP A 10 -19.56 -34.25 46.84
C TRP A 10 -20.10 -32.85 46.52
N LEU A 11 -19.19 -31.93 46.16
CA LEU A 11 -19.49 -30.68 45.44
C LEU A 11 -18.57 -30.66 44.20
N PRO A 12 -19.11 -30.59 42.97
CA PRO A 12 -18.27 -30.48 41.79
C PRO A 12 -17.78 -29.02 41.67
N ALA A 13 -16.47 -28.87 41.50
CA ALA A 13 -15.85 -27.63 41.09
C ALA A 13 -16.28 -27.31 39.64
N VAL A 14 -17.14 -26.31 39.48
CA VAL A 14 -17.44 -25.72 38.17
C VAL A 14 -16.23 -24.91 37.74
N THR A 15 -15.38 -25.51 36.91
CA THR A 15 -14.32 -24.79 36.21
C THR A 15 -14.96 -23.95 35.11
N LEU A 16 -15.09 -22.65 35.35
CA LEU A 16 -15.51 -21.68 34.35
C LEU A 16 -14.42 -21.58 33.28
N LEU A 17 -14.61 -22.32 32.19
CA LEU A 17 -13.89 -22.14 30.94
C LEU A 17 -14.33 -20.80 30.34
N VAL A 18 -13.51 -19.76 30.56
CA VAL A 18 -13.61 -18.51 29.81
C VAL A 18 -13.19 -18.84 28.38
N VAL A 19 -14.17 -19.04 27.51
CA VAL A 19 -13.97 -19.07 26.05
C VAL A 19 -13.69 -17.63 25.64
N ALA A 20 -12.41 -17.28 25.58
CA ALA A 20 -11.96 -16.10 24.88
C ALA A 20 -12.10 -16.35 23.38
N CYS A 21 -13.18 -15.87 22.78
CA CYS A 21 -13.27 -15.70 21.32
C CYS A 21 -12.30 -14.59 20.92
N GLY A 22 -11.02 -14.94 20.76
CA GLY A 22 -10.04 -14.10 20.10
C GLY A 22 -10.26 -14.18 18.59
N SER A 23 -10.76 -13.09 18.01
CA SER A 23 -10.71 -12.85 16.57
C SER A 23 -9.25 -12.75 16.14
N SER A 24 -8.69 -13.86 15.64
CA SER A 24 -7.33 -13.93 15.12
C SER A 24 -7.27 -13.37 13.70
N THR A 25 -7.33 -12.06 13.54
CA THR A 25 -6.74 -11.36 12.40
C THR A 25 -5.29 -11.02 12.74
N GLY A 26 -4.46 -12.06 12.84
CA GLY A 26 -3.03 -11.95 12.99
C GLY A 26 -2.37 -12.64 11.81
N GLY A 27 -2.04 -11.87 10.77
CA GLY A 27 -1.22 -12.35 9.67
C GLY A 27 0.18 -12.67 10.19
N ALA A 28 0.40 -13.90 10.65
CA ALA A 28 1.72 -14.39 10.99
C ALA A 28 2.54 -14.43 9.71
N ARG A 29 3.56 -13.59 9.62
CA ARG A 29 4.55 -13.63 8.55
C ARG A 29 5.21 -15.02 8.58
N PRO A 30 5.32 -15.72 7.45
CA PRO A 30 5.94 -17.03 7.45
C PRO A 30 7.44 -16.89 7.78
N PRO A 31 8.07 -17.92 8.35
CA PRO A 31 9.45 -17.86 8.85
C PRO A 31 10.42 -17.43 7.73
N ARG A 32 11.51 -16.74 8.11
CA ARG A 32 12.58 -16.34 7.18
C ARG A 32 13.05 -17.57 6.38
N GLY A 33 12.91 -17.52 5.05
CA GLY A 33 13.26 -18.61 4.13
C GLY A 33 12.07 -19.37 3.53
N SER A 34 10.84 -19.06 3.93
CA SER A 34 9.63 -19.54 3.24
C SER A 34 9.40 -18.77 1.94
N ALA A 35 8.90 -19.47 0.91
CA ALA A 35 8.55 -18.86 -0.36
C ALA A 35 7.41 -17.83 -0.18
N PRO A 36 7.42 -16.71 -0.93
CA PRO A 36 6.33 -15.74 -0.89
C PRO A 36 5.00 -16.42 -1.22
N ASP A 37 3.93 -16.05 -0.51
CA ASP A 37 2.57 -16.51 -0.83
C ASP A 37 1.92 -15.57 -1.85
N PRO A 38 1.74 -16.00 -3.11
CA PRO A 38 1.13 -15.16 -4.13
C PRO A 38 -0.31 -14.78 -3.78
N SER A 39 -1.03 -15.59 -3.01
CA SER A 39 -2.42 -15.29 -2.63
C SER A 39 -2.54 -14.06 -1.70
N VAL A 40 -1.45 -13.70 -1.02
CA VAL A 40 -1.38 -12.49 -0.18
C VAL A 40 -0.78 -11.33 -0.96
N LEU A 41 0.27 -11.59 -1.75
CA LEU A 41 1.05 -10.54 -2.40
C LEU A 41 0.40 -10.02 -3.69
N LEU A 42 -0.18 -10.89 -4.51
CA LEU A 42 -0.73 -10.48 -5.81
C LEU A 42 -1.96 -9.57 -5.68
N PRO A 43 -2.91 -9.80 -4.75
CA PRO A 43 -3.99 -8.84 -4.53
C PRO A 43 -3.49 -7.45 -4.15
N ARG A 44 -2.40 -7.35 -3.35
CA ARG A 44 -1.76 -6.09 -2.97
C ARG A 44 -1.10 -5.37 -4.16
N LEU A 45 -0.59 -6.13 -5.14
CA LEU A 45 -0.02 -5.58 -6.38
C LEU A 45 -1.12 -5.18 -7.38
N ALA A 46 -2.21 -5.93 -7.45
CA ALA A 46 -3.30 -5.73 -8.39
C ALA A 46 -4.28 -4.63 -7.97
N ASP A 47 -4.53 -4.47 -6.66
CA ASP A 47 -5.33 -3.40 -6.10
C ASP A 47 -4.53 -2.59 -5.06
N PRO A 48 -3.82 -1.53 -5.47
CA PRO A 48 -3.10 -0.65 -4.55
C PRO A 48 -4.01 -0.06 -3.46
N ALA A 49 -5.31 0.13 -3.75
CA ALA A 49 -6.25 0.68 -2.78
C ALA A 49 -6.45 -0.25 -1.57
N PHE A 50 -6.27 -1.57 -1.75
CA PHE A 50 -6.27 -2.52 -0.63
C PHE A 50 -5.17 -2.20 0.37
N VAL A 51 -3.94 -1.92 -0.11
CA VAL A 51 -2.80 -1.58 0.76
C VAL A 51 -3.09 -0.32 1.55
N TYR A 52 -3.55 0.75 0.89
CA TYR A 52 -3.88 1.99 1.60
C TYR A 52 -5.00 1.78 2.64
N ARG A 53 -6.01 0.96 2.34
CA ARG A 53 -7.09 0.67 3.29
C ARG A 53 -6.59 -0.10 4.51
N ASP A 54 -5.71 -1.08 4.31
CA ASP A 54 -5.04 -1.82 5.39
C ASP A 54 -4.22 -0.88 6.29
N LEU A 55 -3.66 0.18 5.71
CA LEU A 55 -2.93 1.24 6.42
C LEU A 55 -3.84 2.32 7.06
N GLY A 56 -5.17 2.15 7.01
CA GLY A 56 -6.14 3.05 7.63
C GLY A 56 -6.51 4.30 6.82
N PHE A 57 -6.21 4.31 5.51
CA PHE A 57 -6.69 5.34 4.59
C PHE A 57 -8.09 4.99 4.07
N PHE A 58 -8.82 6.01 3.59
CA PHE A 58 -10.04 5.78 2.80
C PHE A 58 -9.63 5.50 1.36
N ALA A 59 -9.86 4.29 0.86
CA ALA A 59 -9.34 3.88 -0.44
C ALA A 59 -10.23 2.87 -1.16
N LYS A 60 -10.50 3.12 -2.43
CA LYS A 60 -11.22 2.20 -3.35
C LYS A 60 -10.46 2.07 -4.66
N GLY A 61 -10.49 0.88 -5.23
CA GLY A 61 -9.98 0.59 -6.58
C GLY A 61 -11.01 0.98 -7.66
N GLU A 62 -11.00 0.27 -8.78
CA GLU A 62 -11.96 0.48 -9.89
C GLU A 62 -13.43 0.43 -9.41
N PRO A 63 -14.37 1.13 -10.08
CA PRO A 63 -14.27 1.85 -11.36
C PRO A 63 -13.86 3.33 -11.25
N LEU A 64 -13.64 3.84 -10.03
CA LEU A 64 -13.18 5.21 -9.80
C LEU A 64 -12.18 5.20 -8.63
N PRO A 65 -10.92 4.81 -8.89
CA PRO A 65 -9.92 4.67 -7.84
C PRO A 65 -9.62 5.99 -7.13
N PHE A 66 -9.54 5.96 -5.81
CA PHE A 66 -9.09 7.10 -5.00
C PHE A 66 -8.41 6.64 -3.72
N VAL A 67 -7.56 7.51 -3.17
CA VAL A 67 -6.98 7.36 -1.82
C VAL A 67 -7.12 8.69 -1.10
N ALA A 68 -7.67 8.66 0.11
CA ALA A 68 -7.88 9.83 0.93
C ALA A 68 -7.43 9.60 2.38
N SER A 69 -7.01 10.68 3.02
CA SER A 69 -6.56 10.68 4.41
C SER A 69 -7.19 11.84 5.18
N LEU A 70 -7.29 11.62 6.49
CA LEU A 70 -7.63 12.63 7.49
C LEU A 70 -6.45 12.80 8.43
N ARG A 71 -6.07 14.06 8.64
CA ARG A 71 -4.99 14.45 9.54
C ARG A 71 -5.47 15.60 10.43
N TYR A 72 -4.90 15.74 11.62
CA TYR A 72 -5.45 16.59 12.66
C TYR A 72 -4.39 17.53 13.24
N LEU A 73 -4.82 18.77 13.47
CA LEU A 73 -4.11 19.85 14.14
C LEU A 73 -5.03 20.44 15.23
N ALA A 74 -4.47 21.19 16.17
CA ALA A 74 -5.28 21.87 17.17
C ALA A 74 -6.17 22.92 16.51
N GLY A 75 -7.45 22.95 16.87
CA GLY A 75 -8.31 24.08 16.57
C GLY A 75 -8.12 25.22 17.58
N PRO A 76 -8.85 26.32 17.40
CA PRO A 76 -8.75 27.51 18.26
C PRO A 76 -9.24 27.26 19.69
N MET A 77 -10.00 26.19 19.94
CA MET A 77 -10.56 25.84 21.24
C MET A 77 -10.23 24.37 21.60
N PRO A 78 -10.13 23.99 22.88
CA PRO A 78 -9.79 22.62 23.29
C PRO A 78 -10.79 21.53 22.88
N ASP A 79 -12.01 21.91 22.52
CA ASP A 79 -13.09 21.06 22.02
C ASP A 79 -13.25 21.15 20.49
N SER A 80 -12.33 21.82 19.81
CA SER A 80 -12.30 21.96 18.36
C SER A 80 -10.96 21.48 17.83
N THR A 81 -11.01 20.51 16.93
CA THR A 81 -9.84 19.96 16.24
C THR A 81 -9.91 20.33 14.77
N LEU A 82 -8.84 20.93 14.26
CA LEU A 82 -8.70 21.24 12.84
C LEU A 82 -8.32 19.95 12.10
N ALA A 83 -9.24 19.41 11.33
CA ALA A 83 -9.01 18.30 10.43
C ALA A 83 -8.67 18.80 9.03
N VAL A 84 -7.67 18.22 8.39
CA VAL A 84 -7.44 18.32 6.95
C VAL A 84 -7.83 17.01 6.30
N PHE A 85 -8.82 17.08 5.43
CA PHE A 85 -9.16 16.00 4.52
C PHE A 85 -8.39 16.22 3.23
N ALA A 86 -7.68 15.22 2.76
CA ALA A 86 -7.00 15.24 1.49
C ALA A 86 -7.33 13.98 0.71
N LEU A 87 -7.52 14.11 -0.59
CA LEU A 87 -7.86 13.03 -1.50
C LEU A 87 -7.03 13.16 -2.77
N SER A 88 -6.54 12.02 -3.23
CA SER A 88 -5.79 11.85 -4.46
C SER A 88 -6.55 10.97 -5.43
N LEU A 89 -6.48 11.31 -6.72
CA LEU A 89 -6.97 10.48 -7.82
C LEU A 89 -6.08 10.68 -9.04
N ALA A 90 -6.04 9.67 -9.91
CA ALA A 90 -5.33 9.74 -11.19
C ALA A 90 -6.26 10.31 -12.27
N ASN A 91 -5.71 11.06 -13.23
CA ASN A 91 -6.48 11.58 -14.37
C ASN A 91 -7.27 10.46 -15.05
N ARG A 92 -6.66 9.32 -15.33
CA ARG A 92 -7.32 8.18 -16.01
C ARG A 92 -8.57 7.65 -15.29
N ALA A 93 -8.72 7.91 -14.00
CA ALA A 93 -9.90 7.52 -13.24
C ALA A 93 -11.13 8.36 -13.61
N LEU A 94 -10.92 9.55 -14.18
CA LEU A 94 -11.97 10.47 -14.60
C LEU A 94 -12.28 10.32 -16.08
N SER A 95 -13.55 10.45 -16.42
CA SER A 95 -13.98 10.65 -17.79
C SER A 95 -13.77 12.10 -18.18
N PHE A 96 -13.10 12.34 -19.30
CA PHE A 96 -12.89 13.68 -19.85
C PHE A 96 -13.79 13.95 -21.05
N ARG A 97 -14.17 15.21 -21.24
CA ARG A 97 -14.90 15.69 -22.42
C ARG A 97 -14.12 16.82 -23.06
N ARG A 98 -14.15 16.89 -24.40
CA ARG A 98 -13.53 17.98 -25.14
C ARG A 98 -14.41 19.23 -25.04
N THR A 99 -13.81 20.34 -24.65
CA THR A 99 -14.41 21.68 -24.69
C THR A 99 -13.70 22.51 -25.77
N ALA A 100 -14.18 23.74 -26.03
CA ALA A 100 -13.60 24.61 -27.05
C ALA A 100 -12.11 24.97 -26.79
N ALA A 101 -11.67 24.98 -25.52
CA ALA A 101 -10.33 25.42 -25.13
C ALA A 101 -9.46 24.33 -24.47
N ALA A 102 -10.07 23.28 -23.93
CA ALA A 102 -9.36 22.24 -23.17
C ALA A 102 -10.10 20.90 -23.17
N VAL A 103 -9.42 19.86 -22.68
CA VAL A 103 -10.06 18.60 -22.32
C VAL A 103 -10.36 18.67 -20.82
N GLU A 104 -11.64 18.58 -20.44
CA GLU A 104 -12.10 18.81 -19.05
C GLU A 104 -12.74 17.54 -18.46
N GLY A 105 -12.25 17.14 -17.29
CA GLY A 105 -12.83 16.12 -16.42
C GLY A 105 -13.52 16.80 -15.24
N ARG A 106 -14.67 16.28 -14.79
CA ARG A 106 -15.38 16.82 -13.63
C ARG A 106 -15.66 15.74 -12.62
N TYR A 107 -15.44 16.04 -11.36
CA TYR A 107 -15.68 15.11 -10.26
C TYR A 107 -16.32 15.82 -9.08
N ARG A 108 -17.05 15.07 -8.26
CA ARG A 108 -17.64 15.56 -7.01
C ARG A 108 -17.11 14.74 -5.86
N VAL A 109 -16.61 15.44 -4.84
CA VAL A 109 -16.19 14.86 -3.57
C VAL A 109 -17.22 15.23 -2.52
N GLU A 110 -17.69 14.22 -1.81
CA GLU A 110 -18.58 14.37 -0.66
C GLU A 110 -17.97 13.68 0.54
N VAL A 111 -17.87 14.40 1.66
CA VAL A 111 -17.35 13.86 2.92
C VAL A 111 -18.36 14.17 4.01
N VAL A 112 -18.79 13.15 4.76
CA VAL A 112 -19.77 13.29 5.83
C VAL A 112 -19.21 12.71 7.11
N PHE A 113 -19.25 13.50 8.19
CA PHE A 113 -18.84 13.09 9.52
C PHE A 113 -20.07 12.91 10.41
N ARG A 114 -20.23 11.73 10.99
CA ARG A 114 -21.36 11.35 11.83
C ARG A 114 -20.95 10.94 13.22
N ARG A 115 -21.86 11.13 14.17
CA ARG A 115 -21.83 10.52 15.50
C ARG A 115 -23.17 9.83 15.73
N GLY A 116 -23.18 8.50 15.61
CA GLY A 116 -24.42 7.75 15.52
C GLY A 116 -25.27 8.22 14.31
N PRO A 117 -26.56 8.55 14.48
CA PRO A 117 -27.41 9.01 13.39
C PRO A 117 -27.16 10.48 12.99
N SER A 118 -26.50 11.26 13.84
CA SER A 118 -26.37 12.71 13.66
C SER A 118 -25.20 13.08 12.75
N ILE A 119 -25.47 13.90 11.73
CA ILE A 119 -24.44 14.51 10.89
C ILE A 119 -23.87 15.72 11.64
N LEU A 120 -22.56 15.70 11.91
CA LEU A 120 -21.86 16.82 12.56
C LEU A 120 -21.33 17.82 11.54
N ARG A 121 -20.76 17.31 10.45
CA ARG A 121 -20.21 18.09 9.34
C ARG A 121 -20.37 17.35 8.03
N GLN A 122 -20.56 18.11 6.95
CA GLN A 122 -20.63 17.60 5.60
C GLN A 122 -19.97 18.61 4.65
N LEU A 123 -19.22 18.09 3.69
CA LEU A 123 -18.77 18.81 2.51
C LEU A 123 -19.32 18.14 1.28
N SER A 124 -19.71 18.95 0.31
CA SER A 124 -19.97 18.50 -1.05
C SER A 124 -19.39 19.53 -1.99
N SER A 125 -18.37 19.15 -2.75
CA SER A 125 -17.67 20.05 -3.67
C SER A 125 -17.56 19.42 -5.05
N GLU A 126 -17.94 20.18 -6.08
CA GLU A 126 -17.69 19.82 -7.47
C GLU A 126 -16.40 20.51 -7.93
N GLN A 127 -15.57 19.76 -8.64
CA GLN A 127 -14.23 20.16 -9.07
C GLN A 127 -14.06 19.84 -10.55
N ALA A 128 -13.19 20.60 -11.22
CA ALA A 128 -12.86 20.42 -12.63
C ALA A 128 -11.35 20.30 -12.81
N VAL A 129 -10.94 19.33 -13.62
CA VAL A 129 -9.56 19.11 -14.04
C VAL A 129 -9.47 19.43 -15.52
N ARG A 130 -8.60 20.37 -15.89
CA ARG A 130 -8.36 20.75 -17.28
C ARG A 130 -6.98 20.31 -17.67
N VAL A 131 -6.89 19.58 -18.78
CA VAL A 131 -5.62 19.08 -19.32
C VAL A 131 -5.37 19.64 -20.72
N GLY A 132 -4.10 19.78 -21.06
CA GLY A 132 -3.67 20.39 -22.34
C GLY A 132 -3.74 19.43 -23.52
N SER A 133 -3.72 18.12 -23.27
CA SER A 133 -3.73 17.08 -24.31
C SER A 133 -4.52 15.84 -23.90
N LEU A 134 -4.94 15.05 -24.89
CA LEU A 134 -5.55 13.74 -24.67
C LEU A 134 -4.58 12.71 -24.07
N GLY A 135 -3.27 12.89 -24.24
CA GLY A 135 -2.28 12.00 -23.62
C GLY A 135 -2.28 12.15 -22.09
N GLU A 136 -2.44 13.38 -21.60
CA GLU A 136 -2.46 13.70 -20.17
C GLU A 136 -3.66 13.08 -19.43
N THR A 137 -4.75 12.77 -20.12
CA THR A 137 -5.90 12.08 -19.52
C THR A 137 -5.60 10.63 -19.17
N ARG A 138 -4.55 10.02 -19.73
CA ARG A 138 -4.17 8.62 -19.50
C ARG A 138 -3.19 8.43 -18.33
N ARG A 139 -2.75 9.54 -17.71
CA ARG A 139 -1.85 9.53 -16.54
C ARG A 139 -2.44 8.71 -15.39
N ALA A 140 -1.64 7.78 -14.87
CA ALA A 140 -1.98 6.90 -13.75
C ALA A 140 -1.38 7.33 -12.41
N ASP A 141 -0.42 8.23 -12.44
CA ASP A 141 0.18 8.83 -11.27
C ASP A 141 -0.78 9.78 -10.57
N GLU A 142 -0.46 10.12 -9.33
CA GLU A 142 -1.20 11.13 -8.57
C GLU A 142 -1.16 12.48 -9.28
N SER A 143 -2.26 12.82 -9.96
CA SER A 143 -2.35 14.01 -10.82
C SER A 143 -3.40 15.00 -10.34
N VAL A 144 -4.31 14.58 -9.46
CA VAL A 144 -5.37 15.41 -8.91
C VAL A 144 -5.38 15.29 -7.40
N ILE A 145 -5.18 16.43 -6.74
CA ILE A 145 -5.25 16.55 -5.28
C ILE A 145 -6.43 17.45 -4.93
N PHE A 146 -7.33 16.93 -4.11
CA PHE A 146 -8.39 17.69 -3.47
C PHE A 146 -8.10 17.77 -1.98
N GLN A 147 -8.17 18.96 -1.39
CA GLN A 147 -8.04 19.11 0.06
C GLN A 147 -9.03 20.12 0.63
N HIS A 148 -9.44 19.89 1.88
CA HIS A 148 -10.31 20.80 2.60
C HIS A 148 -10.08 20.74 4.11
N PHE A 149 -10.21 21.88 4.78
CA PHE A 149 -10.09 22.00 6.23
C PHE A 149 -11.46 22.02 6.90
N PHE A 150 -11.57 21.38 8.06
CA PHE A 150 -12.76 21.32 8.88
C PHE A 150 -12.43 21.53 10.34
N TYR A 151 -13.36 22.10 11.09
CA TYR A 151 -13.36 21.95 12.55
C TYR A 151 -14.31 20.82 12.93
N LEU A 152 -13.76 19.83 13.65
CA LEU A 152 -14.48 18.66 14.16
C LEU A 152 -14.35 18.60 15.68
N PRO A 153 -15.40 18.16 16.40
CA PRO A 153 -15.27 17.90 17.82
C PRO A 153 -14.42 16.63 18.07
N PRO A 154 -13.59 16.59 19.12
CA PRO A 154 -12.86 15.40 19.52
C PRO A 154 -13.77 14.19 19.81
N GLY A 155 -13.19 12.99 19.69
CA GLY A 155 -13.84 11.71 19.95
C GLY A 155 -14.06 10.86 18.68
N SER A 156 -14.68 9.70 18.86
CA SER A 156 -14.96 8.77 17.77
C SER A 156 -16.10 9.27 16.88
N LEU A 157 -15.87 9.28 15.57
CA LEU A 157 -16.82 9.63 14.53
C LEU A 157 -16.79 8.57 13.42
N THR A 158 -17.87 8.48 12.65
CA THR A 158 -17.87 7.77 11.37
C THR A 158 -17.65 8.77 10.25
N ALA A 159 -16.66 8.55 9.39
CA ALA A 159 -16.45 9.35 8.19
C ALA A 159 -16.87 8.54 6.97
N THR A 160 -17.70 9.14 6.11
CA THR A 160 -18.08 8.58 4.82
C THR A 160 -17.49 9.46 3.73
N VAL A 161 -16.71 8.88 2.81
CA VAL A 161 -16.14 9.55 1.64
C VAL A 161 -16.81 9.00 0.40
N VAL A 162 -17.32 9.88 -0.46
CA VAL A 162 -17.92 9.53 -1.75
C VAL A 162 -17.27 10.36 -2.84
N VAL A 163 -16.76 9.69 -3.86
CA VAL A 163 -16.24 10.34 -5.08
C VAL A 163 -17.13 9.92 -6.24
N ARG A 164 -17.51 10.89 -7.07
CA ARG A 164 -18.33 10.66 -8.27
C ARG A 164 -17.67 11.33 -9.47
N ASP A 165 -17.57 10.60 -10.56
CA ASP A 165 -17.37 11.21 -11.88
C ASP A 165 -18.67 11.96 -12.25
N ARG A 166 -18.56 13.12 -12.89
CA ARG A 166 -19.72 13.90 -13.35
C ARG A 166 -19.97 13.72 -14.84
N ASN A 167 -18.98 13.24 -15.58
CA ASN A 167 -19.08 12.93 -16.99
C ASN A 167 -19.60 11.49 -17.23
N ARG A 168 -19.56 10.63 -16.21
CA ARG A 168 -20.09 9.26 -16.18
C ARG A 168 -20.84 9.00 -14.86
N LEU A 169 -21.70 7.97 -14.81
CA LEU A 169 -22.40 7.55 -13.60
C LEU A 169 -21.55 6.67 -12.65
N THR A 170 -20.22 6.77 -12.74
CA THR A 170 -19.30 6.01 -11.89
C THR A 170 -19.08 6.72 -10.56
N SER A 171 -19.13 5.95 -9.47
CA SER A 171 -18.86 6.46 -8.13
C SER A 171 -18.29 5.37 -7.24
N ASN A 172 -17.46 5.77 -6.30
CA ASN A 172 -17.02 4.91 -5.21
C ASN A 172 -17.32 5.57 -3.87
N ARG A 173 -17.60 4.73 -2.87
CA ARG A 173 -17.85 5.11 -1.49
C ARG A 173 -16.96 4.30 -0.57
N ASP A 174 -16.36 4.97 0.39
CA ASP A 174 -15.69 4.32 1.52
C ASP A 174 -16.15 4.91 2.85
N GLU A 175 -16.11 4.10 3.88
CA GLU A 175 -16.60 4.47 5.21
C GLU A 175 -15.75 3.81 6.28
N GLY A 176 -15.50 4.53 7.36
CA GLY A 176 -14.63 4.07 8.43
C GLY A 176 -14.82 4.89 9.70
N GLU A 177 -14.50 4.26 10.83
CA GLU A 177 -14.41 4.95 12.11
C GLU A 177 -13.10 5.73 12.19
N ILE A 178 -13.20 6.96 12.69
CA ILE A 178 -12.06 7.84 12.93
C ILE A 178 -12.08 8.29 14.38
N LEU A 179 -10.90 8.46 14.97
CA LEU A 179 -10.72 9.05 16.29
C LEU A 179 -10.15 10.47 16.11
N VAL A 180 -10.98 11.48 16.38
CA VAL A 180 -10.53 12.87 16.35
C VAL A 180 -9.83 13.18 17.68
N PRO A 181 -8.52 13.52 17.68
CA PRO A 181 -7.78 13.77 18.91
C PRO A 181 -8.26 15.05 19.59
N ARG A 182 -8.03 15.14 20.90
CA ARG A 182 -8.24 16.36 21.69
C ARG A 182 -6.90 17.02 21.97
N PHE A 183 -6.77 18.29 21.61
CA PHE A 183 -5.58 19.08 21.91
C PHE A 183 -5.79 19.88 23.21
N GLY A 184 -5.11 19.45 24.27
CA GLY A 184 -5.24 20.00 25.62
C GLY A 184 -4.41 21.27 25.86
N ALA A 185 -4.36 21.69 27.13
CA ALA A 185 -3.54 22.81 27.59
C ALA A 185 -2.08 22.44 27.89
N GLY A 186 -1.80 21.14 28.07
CA GLY A 186 -0.43 20.64 28.30
C GLY A 186 0.41 20.57 27.02
N PRO A 187 1.71 20.32 27.15
CA PRO A 187 2.59 20.23 25.98
C PRO A 187 2.22 19.01 25.14
N GLN A 188 2.00 19.21 23.84
CA GLN A 188 1.54 18.17 22.91
C GLN A 188 2.11 18.40 21.51
N LEU A 189 2.19 17.34 20.73
CA LEU A 189 2.54 17.38 19.32
C LEU A 189 1.33 17.03 18.47
N SER A 190 1.26 17.53 17.24
CA SER A 190 0.43 16.93 16.20
C SER A 190 1.04 15.62 15.71
N ALA A 191 0.25 14.82 14.99
CA ALA A 191 0.84 13.80 14.14
C ALA A 191 1.68 14.47 13.03
N LEU A 192 2.63 13.72 12.48
CA LEU A 192 3.38 14.13 11.29
C LEU A 192 2.44 14.11 10.09
N ILE A 193 2.15 15.26 9.50
CA ILE A 193 1.25 15.34 8.34
C ILE A 193 2.11 15.26 7.07
N PRO A 194 2.01 14.20 6.25
CA PRO A 194 2.76 14.12 5.01
C PRO A 194 2.35 15.27 4.08
N ILE A 195 3.32 16.01 3.55
CA ILE A 195 3.09 17.18 2.69
C ILE A 195 4.06 17.15 1.51
N TYR A 196 3.62 17.70 0.37
CA TYR A 196 4.53 18.04 -0.72
C TYR A 196 5.23 19.37 -0.43
N GLN A 197 4.48 20.33 0.12
CA GLN A 197 4.96 21.67 0.44
C GLN A 197 4.10 22.29 1.53
N GLY A 198 4.64 23.30 2.20
CA GLY A 198 3.83 24.13 3.08
C GLY A 198 4.65 25.08 3.93
N THR A 199 3.94 25.93 4.65
CA THR A 199 4.49 26.90 5.61
C THR A 199 3.69 26.86 6.90
N ALA A 200 4.39 27.04 8.02
CA ALA A 200 3.80 27.10 9.33
C ALA A 200 2.76 28.22 9.49
N ARG A 201 1.70 27.93 10.24
CA ARG A 201 0.81 28.96 10.78
C ARG A 201 1.32 29.47 12.13
N ALA A 202 0.95 30.69 12.48
CA ALA A 202 1.39 31.33 13.73
C ALA A 202 0.44 31.14 14.92
N THR A 203 -0.83 30.87 14.67
CA THR A 203 -1.89 30.78 15.70
C THR A 203 -2.83 29.62 15.44
N ARG A 204 -3.53 29.12 16.47
CA ARG A 204 -4.47 27.99 16.32
C ARG A 204 -5.71 28.34 15.52
N ALA A 205 -6.04 29.63 15.44
CA ALA A 205 -7.15 30.15 14.64
C ALA A 205 -6.82 30.24 13.15
N ALA A 206 -5.56 30.39 12.77
CA ALA A 206 -5.16 30.44 11.37
C ALA A 206 -5.20 29.04 10.72
N LEU A 207 -5.48 28.99 9.42
CA LEU A 207 -5.30 27.77 8.63
C LEU A 207 -3.84 27.67 8.17
N PRO A 208 -3.22 26.47 8.21
CA PRO A 208 -1.89 26.29 7.65
C PRO A 208 -1.94 26.32 6.13
N THR A 209 -0.90 26.89 5.51
CA THR A 209 -0.74 26.84 4.05
C THR A 209 0.10 25.61 3.71
N ILE A 210 -0.56 24.46 3.59
CA ILE A 210 0.08 23.17 3.28
C ILE A 210 -0.59 22.52 2.07
N LEU A 211 0.18 21.79 1.28
CA LEU A 211 -0.32 20.85 0.27
C LEU A 211 -0.02 19.44 0.79
N VAL A 212 -1.07 18.74 1.21
CA VAL A 212 -0.96 17.41 1.80
C VAL A 212 -0.55 16.40 0.72
N ASN A 213 0.31 15.45 1.10
CA ASN A 213 0.52 14.21 0.35
C ASN A 213 -0.52 13.19 0.86
N PRO A 214 -1.67 13.03 0.17
CA PRO A 214 -2.83 12.29 0.69
C PRO A 214 -2.55 10.81 0.86
N ARG A 215 -1.66 10.24 0.03
CA ARG A 215 -1.24 8.84 0.02
C ARG A 215 -0.13 8.53 1.03
N ALA A 216 0.52 9.56 1.55
CA ALA A 216 1.73 9.44 2.36
C ALA A 216 2.82 8.58 1.68
N THR A 217 2.94 8.70 0.36
CA THR A 217 3.86 7.88 -0.43
C THR A 217 5.06 8.67 -0.91
N SER A 218 6.21 8.01 -0.99
CA SER A 218 7.39 8.56 -1.64
C SER A 218 8.05 7.49 -2.51
N PRO A 219 8.30 7.77 -3.80
CA PRO A 219 9.11 6.91 -4.63
C PRO A 219 10.53 6.79 -4.08
N GLN A 220 11.02 5.56 -3.90
CA GLN A 220 12.32 5.33 -3.31
C GLN A 220 13.43 5.98 -4.16
N GLY A 221 14.25 6.82 -3.51
CA GLY A 221 15.51 7.31 -4.05
C GLY A 221 15.42 8.44 -5.07
N SER A 222 14.21 8.89 -5.42
CA SER A 222 14.02 10.04 -6.31
C SER A 222 13.36 11.24 -5.65
N ASP A 223 12.70 11.05 -4.50
CA ASP A 223 11.92 12.12 -3.86
C ASP A 223 12.24 12.29 -2.37
N THR A 224 11.88 13.45 -1.84
CA THR A 224 12.00 13.80 -0.42
C THR A 224 10.64 13.66 0.23
N LEU A 225 10.52 12.74 1.19
CA LEU A 225 9.32 12.67 2.01
C LEU A 225 9.36 13.80 3.05
N ALA A 226 8.39 14.71 2.99
CA ALA A 226 8.28 15.83 3.91
C ALA A 226 7.05 15.71 4.81
N PHE A 227 7.19 16.16 6.05
CA PHE A 227 6.12 16.17 7.04
C PHE A 227 5.99 17.54 7.69
N TYR A 228 4.76 17.97 7.88
CA TYR A 228 4.40 19.11 8.70
C TYR A 228 4.09 18.65 10.13
N LEU A 229 4.70 19.32 11.11
CA LEU A 229 4.53 19.01 12.53
C LEU A 229 4.26 20.30 13.30
N GLU A 230 3.24 20.29 14.17
CA GLU A 230 2.97 21.36 15.12
C GLU A 230 3.24 20.91 16.55
N GLY A 231 3.79 21.82 17.34
CA GLY A 231 4.01 21.71 18.76
C GLY A 231 3.20 22.75 19.52
N TYR A 232 2.51 22.30 20.56
CA TYR A 232 1.59 23.12 21.35
C TYR A 232 2.06 23.15 22.79
N GLY A 233 2.18 24.33 23.39
CA GLY A 233 2.65 24.46 24.78
C GLY A 233 4.06 23.93 25.02
N LEU A 234 4.87 23.82 23.96
CA LEU A 234 6.27 23.41 24.02
C LEU A 234 7.19 24.63 24.09
N SER A 235 8.25 24.53 24.88
CA SER A 235 9.37 25.48 24.83
C SER A 235 10.16 25.26 23.53
N SER A 236 10.61 26.34 22.89
CA SER A 236 11.45 26.28 21.67
C SER A 236 12.78 25.56 21.89
N GLU A 237 13.23 25.45 23.13
CA GLU A 237 14.45 24.71 23.51
C GLU A 237 14.25 23.20 23.58
N MET A 238 13.00 22.70 23.64
CA MET A 238 12.75 21.26 23.75
C MET A 238 13.01 20.55 22.42
N PRO A 239 13.97 19.61 22.36
CA PRO A 239 14.20 18.83 21.16
C PRO A 239 13.05 17.85 20.94
N VAL A 240 12.67 17.69 19.68
CA VAL A 240 11.69 16.69 19.25
C VAL A 240 12.41 15.63 18.43
N VAL A 241 12.36 14.40 18.92
CA VAL A 241 12.96 13.24 18.25
C VAL A 241 11.94 12.69 17.27
N VAL A 242 12.31 12.63 16.00
CA VAL A 242 11.49 12.06 14.94
C VAL A 242 12.11 10.76 14.48
N ARG A 243 11.31 9.70 14.35
CA ARG A 243 11.79 8.35 14.05
C ARG A 243 10.90 7.73 12.98
N ALA A 244 11.51 6.96 12.08
CA ALA A 244 10.81 6.02 11.23
C ALA A 244 11.11 4.60 11.71
N VAL A 245 10.07 3.83 11.98
CA VAL A 245 10.14 2.45 12.47
C VAL A 245 9.50 1.53 11.45
N ARG A 246 10.19 0.45 11.11
CA ARG A 246 9.69 -0.59 10.22
C ARG A 246 8.65 -1.46 10.91
N THR A 247 7.91 -2.25 10.13
CA THR A 247 6.95 -3.23 10.64
C THR A 247 7.57 -4.32 11.54
N ASP A 248 8.88 -4.60 11.38
CA ASP A 248 9.63 -5.53 12.24
C ASP A 248 10.10 -4.91 13.57
N GLY A 249 9.76 -3.65 13.83
CA GLY A 249 10.20 -2.89 15.01
C GLY A 249 11.60 -2.28 14.88
N GLY A 250 12.32 -2.55 13.79
CA GLY A 250 13.62 -1.95 13.54
C GLY A 250 13.52 -0.46 13.22
N GLU A 251 14.44 0.35 13.74
CA GLU A 251 14.57 1.76 13.36
C GLU A 251 15.12 1.87 11.93
N ALA A 252 14.34 2.51 11.04
CA ALA A 252 14.75 2.80 9.68
C ALA A 252 15.48 4.14 9.57
N TRP A 253 15.06 5.12 10.38
CA TRP A 253 15.60 6.48 10.34
C TRP A 253 15.30 7.22 11.65
N ARG A 254 16.14 8.20 11.98
CA ARG A 254 15.98 9.08 13.13
C ARG A 254 16.55 10.45 12.81
N ASP A 255 15.90 11.47 13.35
CA ASP A 255 16.43 12.83 13.44
C ASP A 255 15.96 13.51 14.73
N THR A 256 16.59 14.62 15.07
CA THR A 256 16.22 15.47 16.19
C THR A 256 16.05 16.89 15.68
N ILE A 257 14.83 17.40 15.73
CA ILE A 257 14.48 18.75 15.28
C ILE A 257 14.15 19.64 16.47
N ARG A 258 14.18 20.95 16.22
CA ARG A 258 13.59 21.95 17.11
C ARG A 258 12.34 22.49 16.45
N ILE A 259 11.33 22.74 17.28
CA ILE A 259 10.10 23.35 16.83
C ILE A 259 10.14 24.81 17.26
N GLU A 260 10.23 25.70 16.27
CA GLU A 260 10.22 27.14 16.49
C GLU A 260 8.84 27.68 16.11
N GLY A 261 8.36 28.68 16.85
CA GLY A 261 7.10 29.31 16.47
C GLY A 261 7.29 30.41 15.44
N ALA A 262 6.29 30.57 14.58
CA ALA A 262 6.36 31.53 13.50
C ALA A 262 6.47 32.96 14.06
N GLN A 263 7.53 33.66 13.69
CA GLN A 263 7.75 35.06 14.05
C GLN A 263 6.71 35.92 13.32
N VAL A 264 5.74 36.47 14.05
CA VAL A 264 4.77 37.44 13.50
C VAL A 264 5.24 38.83 13.86
N ALA A 265 5.67 39.61 12.87
CA ALA A 265 5.96 41.01 13.05
C ALA A 265 4.63 41.78 13.16
N ALA A 266 4.26 42.21 14.37
CA ALA A 266 3.17 43.17 14.54
C ALA A 266 3.75 44.59 14.42
N VAL A 267 3.38 45.32 13.37
CA VAL A 267 3.65 46.75 13.23
C VAL A 267 2.51 47.49 13.93
N VAL A 268 2.79 48.11 15.08
CA VAL A 268 1.86 49.01 15.75
C VAL A 268 2.49 50.40 15.79
N GLY A 269 1.87 51.36 15.10
CA GLY A 269 2.10 52.79 15.37
C GLY A 269 3.52 53.31 15.16
N GLY A 270 4.29 52.76 14.22
CA GLY A 270 5.55 53.37 13.77
C GLY A 270 6.78 53.15 14.66
N ASP A 271 6.69 52.41 15.78
CA ASP A 271 7.88 52.11 16.59
C ASP A 271 7.85 50.69 17.19
N THR A 272 9.00 50.01 17.06
CA THR A 272 9.37 48.64 17.49
C THR A 272 8.34 47.50 17.38
N VAL A 273 8.67 46.54 16.51
CA VAL A 273 8.03 45.23 16.39
C VAL A 273 8.16 44.46 17.70
N ARG A 274 7.07 44.31 18.46
CA ARG A 274 6.99 43.30 19.52
C ARG A 274 6.60 41.96 18.90
N PHE A 275 7.54 41.03 18.87
CA PHE A 275 7.24 39.62 18.59
C PHE A 275 6.44 39.07 19.76
N GLY A 276 5.15 38.77 19.56
CA GLY A 276 4.41 37.95 20.51
C GLY A 276 5.03 36.57 20.57
N THR A 277 5.06 35.94 21.75
CA THR A 277 5.39 34.51 21.85
C THR A 277 4.40 33.72 20.99
N PRO A 278 4.85 33.02 19.96
CA PRO A 278 3.96 32.27 19.08
C PRO A 278 3.19 31.22 19.87
N GLU A 279 1.88 31.14 19.64
CA GLU A 279 0.98 30.16 20.30
C GLU A 279 1.32 28.71 19.88
N ILE A 280 1.92 28.58 18.70
CA ILE A 280 2.26 27.32 18.06
C ILE A 280 3.72 27.36 17.62
N GLY A 281 4.45 26.29 17.94
CA GLY A 281 5.68 25.94 17.26
C GLY A 281 5.37 25.06 16.04
N ALA A 282 6.08 25.22 14.92
CA ALA A 282 5.94 24.30 13.79
C ALA A 282 7.28 23.99 13.12
N ALA A 283 7.37 22.82 12.51
CA ALA A 283 8.54 22.38 11.77
C ALA A 283 8.16 21.59 10.52
N ILE A 284 9.03 21.65 9.50
CA ILE A 284 8.95 20.78 8.33
C ILE A 284 10.09 19.78 8.44
N VAL A 285 9.75 18.52 8.69
CA VAL A 285 10.70 17.41 8.71
C VAL A 285 10.90 16.93 7.28
N ARG A 286 12.15 16.86 6.81
CA ARG A 286 12.47 16.38 5.47
C ARG A 286 13.35 15.14 5.56
N VAL A 287 12.87 14.06 4.98
CA VAL A 287 13.65 12.84 4.79
C VAL A 287 14.12 12.80 3.35
N GLY A 288 15.39 13.14 3.15
CA GLY A 288 16.00 13.18 1.82
C GLY A 288 15.98 11.82 1.11
N PRO A 289 16.24 11.82 -0.21
CA PRO A 289 16.25 10.60 -1.01
C PRO A 289 17.29 9.59 -0.48
N ASN A 290 17.02 8.30 -0.70
CA ASN A 290 17.89 7.18 -0.29
C ASN A 290 18.11 7.03 1.23
N ARG A 291 17.37 7.77 2.07
CA ARG A 291 17.42 7.63 3.53
C ARG A 291 16.46 6.58 4.08
N LEU A 292 15.46 6.18 3.28
CA LEU A 292 14.44 5.22 3.64
C LEU A 292 14.52 3.98 2.74
N GLN A 293 14.31 2.82 3.36
CA GLN A 293 14.12 1.56 2.66
C GLN A 293 12.67 1.41 2.25
N LEU A 294 12.42 0.54 1.28
CA LEU A 294 11.05 0.24 0.83
C LEU A 294 10.23 -0.41 1.92
N GLY A 295 8.94 -0.19 1.82
CA GLY A 295 7.95 -0.80 2.68
C GLY A 295 7.16 0.22 3.47
N GLU A 296 6.37 -0.33 4.38
CA GLU A 296 5.52 0.40 5.30
C GLU A 296 6.38 0.91 6.46
N LEU A 297 6.39 2.23 6.63
CA LEU A 297 7.14 2.90 7.69
C LEU A 297 6.18 3.66 8.59
N ARG A 298 6.37 3.47 9.89
CA ARG A 298 5.65 4.21 10.92
C ARG A 298 6.53 5.35 11.40
N PHE A 299 6.04 6.56 11.25
CA PHE A 299 6.67 7.78 11.70
C PHE A 299 6.09 8.24 13.03
N GLU A 300 6.98 8.58 13.96
CA GLU A 300 6.66 9.08 15.30
C GLU A 300 7.47 10.34 15.57
N ALA A 301 6.87 11.27 16.31
CA ALA A 301 7.55 12.41 16.89
C ALA A 301 7.34 12.39 18.40
N THR A 302 8.43 12.44 19.17
CA THR A 302 8.38 12.38 20.63
C THR A 302 9.18 13.50 21.26
N VAL A 303 8.65 14.01 22.38
CA VAL A 303 9.39 14.91 23.26
C VAL A 303 10.01 14.05 24.38
N PRO A 304 11.31 14.20 24.69
CA PRO A 304 11.93 13.45 25.78
C PRO A 304 11.15 13.59 27.10
N GLY A 305 10.92 12.46 27.78
CA GLY A 305 10.16 12.42 29.02
C GLY A 305 8.64 12.48 28.86
N GLN A 306 8.11 12.58 27.64
CA GLN A 306 6.69 12.43 27.36
C GLN A 306 6.40 11.11 26.62
N PRO A 307 5.27 10.45 26.93
CA PRO A 307 4.86 9.26 26.21
C PRO A 307 4.56 9.60 24.75
N ASP A 308 4.99 8.71 23.84
CA ASP A 308 4.60 8.73 22.43
C ASP A 308 3.07 8.60 22.31
N THR A 309 2.43 9.46 21.53
CA THR A 309 0.96 9.46 21.41
C THR A 309 0.45 9.40 19.98
N LEU A 310 1.24 9.73 18.95
CA LEU A 310 0.73 9.87 17.59
C LEU A 310 1.66 9.28 16.54
N ARG A 311 1.08 8.46 15.67
CA ARG A 311 1.77 7.64 14.66
C ARG A 311 1.23 7.98 13.28
N THR A 312 2.13 8.14 12.31
CA THR A 312 1.76 8.34 10.90
C THR A 312 2.36 7.21 10.08
N VAL A 313 1.56 6.54 9.26
CA VAL A 313 2.08 5.57 8.31
C VAL A 313 2.38 6.27 6.99
N ALA A 314 3.55 5.95 6.44
CA ALA A 314 3.94 6.31 5.09
C ALA A 314 4.46 5.08 4.34
N LEU A 315 4.28 5.07 3.03
CA LEU A 315 4.68 3.97 2.17
C LEU A 315 5.84 4.40 1.26
N VAL A 316 6.98 3.74 1.39
CA VAL A 316 8.10 3.89 0.46
C VAL A 316 8.00 2.79 -0.59
N THR A 317 7.73 3.16 -1.83
CA THR A 317 7.49 2.23 -2.94
C THR A 317 8.39 2.58 -4.13
N PHE A 318 8.57 1.65 -5.07
CA PHE A 318 9.25 1.95 -6.34
C PHE A 318 8.38 2.65 -7.37
N SER A 319 7.08 2.43 -7.29
CA SER A 319 6.08 2.87 -8.25
C SER A 319 4.82 3.26 -7.50
N GLU A 320 4.18 4.36 -7.89
CA GLU A 320 2.86 4.71 -7.35
C GLU A 320 1.76 3.77 -7.82
N GLN A 321 2.00 3.05 -8.92
CA GLN A 321 1.03 2.14 -9.51
C GLN A 321 1.00 0.80 -8.80
N TRP A 322 2.13 0.34 -8.27
CA TRP A 322 2.19 -0.87 -7.44
C TRP A 322 2.67 -0.50 -6.05
N ALA A 323 1.82 -0.71 -5.05
CA ALA A 323 2.20 -0.58 -3.65
C ALA A 323 3.10 -1.77 -3.23
N VAL A 324 4.31 -1.85 -3.80
CA VAL A 324 5.29 -2.89 -3.48
C VAL A 324 5.90 -2.58 -2.12
N THR A 325 5.49 -3.36 -1.11
CA THR A 325 5.99 -3.21 0.26
C THR A 325 7.23 -4.07 0.55
N ASN A 326 7.52 -5.07 -0.30
CA ASN A 326 8.69 -5.94 -0.16
C ASN A 326 9.29 -6.33 -1.53
N LEU A 327 10.46 -5.76 -1.86
CA LEU A 327 11.15 -6.06 -3.12
C LEU A 327 11.55 -7.54 -3.23
N GLU A 328 12.03 -8.15 -2.14
CA GLU A 328 12.56 -9.52 -2.20
C GLU A 328 11.47 -10.52 -2.59
N ASP A 329 10.25 -10.30 -2.11
CA ASP A 329 9.08 -11.13 -2.43
C ASP A 329 8.71 -10.97 -3.91
N VAL A 330 8.69 -9.73 -4.42
CA VAL A 330 8.42 -9.46 -5.84
C VAL A 330 9.50 -10.09 -6.73
N LEU A 331 10.78 -9.93 -6.40
CA LEU A 331 11.87 -10.54 -7.15
C LEU A 331 11.84 -12.07 -7.09
N ALA A 332 11.38 -12.66 -5.98
CA ALA A 332 11.19 -14.09 -5.88
C ALA A 332 10.04 -14.59 -6.77
N LEU A 333 8.93 -13.84 -6.85
CA LEU A 333 7.84 -14.15 -7.78
C LEU A 333 8.27 -14.03 -9.24
N LEU A 334 9.22 -13.17 -9.59
CA LEU A 334 9.74 -13.03 -10.97
C LEU A 334 10.64 -14.18 -11.44
N ARG A 335 10.80 -15.25 -10.66
CA ARG A 335 11.65 -16.42 -10.97
C ARG A 335 11.51 -16.95 -12.40
N TYR A 336 10.30 -16.99 -12.93
CA TYR A 336 9.99 -17.57 -14.24
C TYR A 336 9.81 -16.53 -15.36
N PHE A 337 10.06 -15.25 -15.07
CA PHE A 337 9.84 -14.15 -16.01
C PHE A 337 10.85 -14.11 -17.18
N GLY A 338 11.93 -14.89 -17.13
CA GLY A 338 12.92 -14.96 -18.21
C GLY A 338 13.93 -13.83 -18.26
N ARG A 339 14.11 -13.10 -17.14
CA ARG A 339 15.09 -12.01 -16.97
C ARG A 339 16.01 -12.26 -15.78
N GLU A 340 16.46 -13.51 -15.63
CA GLU A 340 17.15 -13.96 -14.41
C GLU A 340 18.38 -13.10 -14.07
N GLN A 341 19.21 -12.74 -15.06
CA GLN A 341 20.41 -11.91 -14.84
C GLN A 341 20.07 -10.54 -14.23
N GLU A 342 19.02 -9.89 -14.71
CA GLU A 342 18.63 -8.55 -14.24
C GLU A 342 17.95 -8.59 -12.89
N ILE A 343 17.12 -9.62 -12.65
CA ILE A 343 16.52 -9.88 -11.34
C ILE A 343 17.63 -10.09 -10.30
N GLN A 344 18.70 -10.82 -10.64
CA GLN A 344 19.85 -11.01 -9.77
C GLN A 344 20.67 -9.72 -9.58
N GLN A 345 20.82 -8.90 -10.63
CA GLN A 345 21.46 -7.59 -10.51
C GLN A 345 20.69 -6.68 -9.53
N ILE A 346 19.35 -6.61 -9.64
CA ILE A 346 18.53 -5.83 -8.70
C ILE A 346 18.68 -6.40 -7.28
N ARG A 347 18.67 -7.73 -7.12
CA ARG A 347 18.81 -8.37 -5.80
C ARG A 347 20.17 -8.08 -5.15
N ALA A 348 21.25 -8.15 -5.93
CA ALA A 348 22.61 -7.94 -5.44
C ALA A 348 22.97 -6.46 -5.21
N ALA A 349 22.24 -5.53 -5.84
CA ALA A 349 22.50 -4.10 -5.74
C ALA A 349 22.30 -3.54 -4.33
N ALA A 350 23.03 -2.46 -4.03
CA ALA A 350 22.88 -1.74 -2.77
C ALA A 350 21.47 -1.14 -2.66
N PRO A 351 20.88 -1.02 -1.46
CA PRO A 351 19.50 -0.54 -1.28
C PRO A 351 19.15 0.77 -1.98
N ALA A 352 20.11 1.69 -2.10
CA ALA A 352 19.95 2.97 -2.80
C ALA A 352 19.88 2.85 -4.34
N GLU A 353 20.51 1.81 -4.91
CA GLU A 353 20.58 1.59 -6.36
C GLU A 353 19.39 0.77 -6.88
N ARG A 354 18.79 -0.06 -6.00
CA ARG A 354 17.68 -0.96 -6.33
C ARG A 354 16.52 -0.24 -7.01
N ALA A 355 16.19 0.99 -6.60
CA ALA A 355 15.11 1.76 -7.19
C ALA A 355 15.37 2.19 -8.63
N GLY A 356 16.62 2.57 -8.93
CA GLY A 356 17.02 2.88 -10.30
C GLY A 356 16.95 1.65 -11.20
N LEU A 357 17.48 0.52 -10.73
CA LEU A 357 17.47 -0.74 -11.47
C LEU A 357 16.06 -1.28 -11.68
N TRP A 358 15.19 -1.22 -10.67
CA TRP A 358 13.79 -1.61 -10.81
C TRP A 358 13.05 -0.75 -11.84
N ARG A 359 13.23 0.58 -11.81
CA ARG A 359 12.64 1.48 -12.82
C ARG A 359 13.16 1.21 -14.24
N ALA A 360 14.42 0.81 -14.37
CA ALA A 360 14.98 0.41 -15.67
C ALA A 360 14.40 -0.93 -16.14
N PHE A 361 14.31 -1.91 -15.24
CA PHE A 361 13.68 -3.20 -15.51
C PHE A 361 12.23 -3.02 -15.96
N TRP A 362 11.42 -2.28 -15.19
CA TRP A 362 10.03 -2.00 -15.52
C TRP A 362 9.85 -1.43 -16.93
N ARG A 363 10.56 -0.34 -17.25
CA ARG A 363 10.40 0.35 -18.55
C ARG A 363 10.82 -0.51 -19.73
N ARG A 364 11.75 -1.44 -19.53
CA ARG A 364 12.28 -2.28 -20.60
C ARG A 364 11.45 -3.54 -20.82
N THR A 365 10.71 -3.97 -19.81
CA THR A 365 9.81 -5.14 -19.89
C THR A 365 8.39 -4.75 -20.26
N ASP A 366 8.09 -3.46 -20.23
CA ASP A 366 6.82 -2.88 -20.66
C ASP A 366 6.70 -2.92 -22.20
N PRO A 367 5.75 -3.71 -22.75
CA PRO A 367 5.55 -3.82 -24.18
C PRO A 367 4.81 -2.62 -24.78
N ASP A 368 4.02 -1.89 -23.99
CA ASP A 368 3.25 -0.73 -24.44
C ASP A 368 3.42 0.46 -23.50
N THR A 369 4.49 1.24 -23.72
CA THR A 369 4.73 2.47 -22.94
C THR A 369 3.67 3.56 -23.10
N THR A 370 2.64 3.37 -23.94
CA THR A 370 1.51 4.29 -24.06
C THR A 370 0.42 4.02 -23.02
N THR A 371 0.45 2.85 -22.40
CA THR A 371 -0.29 2.56 -21.18
C THR A 371 0.60 2.83 -19.97
N PRO A 372 0.00 3.17 -18.83
CA PRO A 372 0.75 3.32 -17.60
C PRO A 372 1.12 1.97 -16.97
N GLU A 373 0.34 0.91 -17.20
CA GLU A 373 0.63 -0.44 -16.73
C GLU A 373 1.76 -1.12 -17.49
N ASN A 374 2.38 -2.13 -16.87
CA ASN A 374 3.24 -3.08 -17.59
C ASN A 374 2.45 -4.37 -17.85
N GLU A 375 1.89 -4.51 -19.04
CA GLU A 375 1.01 -5.64 -19.41
C GLU A 375 1.72 -6.97 -19.29
N ALA A 376 3.02 -7.02 -19.62
CA ALA A 376 3.81 -8.24 -19.54
C ALA A 376 3.90 -8.75 -18.09
N LEU A 377 4.18 -7.85 -17.15
CA LEU A 377 4.25 -8.23 -15.73
C LEU A 377 2.85 -8.53 -15.17
N ILE A 378 1.81 -7.80 -15.57
CA ILE A 378 0.43 -8.10 -15.13
C ILE A 378 0.00 -9.49 -15.60
N ALA A 379 0.23 -9.82 -16.88
CA ALA A 379 -0.08 -11.13 -17.43
C ALA A 379 0.72 -12.23 -16.73
N TYR A 380 2.00 -12.00 -16.46
CA TYR A 380 2.86 -12.91 -15.72
C TYR A 380 2.33 -13.18 -14.30
N PHE A 381 2.03 -12.13 -13.53
CA PHE A 381 1.50 -12.28 -12.17
C PHE A 381 0.14 -12.97 -12.16
N ARG A 382 -0.73 -12.71 -13.15
CA ARG A 382 -1.98 -13.47 -13.32
C ARG A 382 -1.72 -14.96 -13.52
N ARG A 383 -0.70 -15.36 -14.30
CA ARG A 383 -0.34 -16.78 -14.44
C ARG A 383 0.15 -17.40 -13.13
N ILE A 384 0.90 -16.64 -12.32
CA ILE A 384 1.30 -17.08 -10.97
C ILE A 384 0.07 -17.32 -10.09
N GLU A 385 -0.89 -16.39 -10.08
CA GLU A 385 -2.13 -16.54 -9.31
C GLU A 385 -2.88 -17.82 -9.69
N ILE A 386 -3.10 -18.02 -10.99
CA ILE A 386 -3.78 -19.19 -11.52
C ILE A 386 -3.01 -20.47 -11.16
N ALA A 387 -1.69 -20.48 -11.34
CA ALA A 387 -0.85 -21.63 -10.99
C ALA A 387 -0.93 -21.95 -9.49
N ASN A 388 -0.89 -20.93 -8.64
CA ASN A 388 -0.98 -21.09 -7.19
C ASN A 388 -2.33 -21.62 -6.73
N ILE A 389 -3.41 -21.33 -7.47
CA ILE A 389 -4.75 -21.88 -7.20
C ILE A 389 -4.87 -23.31 -7.73
N ARG A 390 -4.50 -23.56 -8.99
CA ARG A 390 -4.77 -24.82 -9.69
C ARG A 390 -3.80 -25.95 -9.34
N PHE A 391 -2.55 -25.62 -9.01
CA PHE A 391 -1.49 -26.61 -8.86
C PHE A 391 -0.93 -26.66 -7.45
N ARG A 392 -1.67 -26.12 -6.46
CA ARG A 392 -1.27 -26.21 -5.05
C ARG A 392 -1.20 -27.67 -4.61
N GLU A 393 -0.13 -28.01 -3.92
CA GLU A 393 0.10 -29.33 -3.33
C GLU A 393 0.28 -29.18 -1.81
N GLU A 394 0.16 -30.26 -1.02
CA GLU A 394 0.05 -30.18 0.44
C GLU A 394 1.23 -29.44 1.11
N SER A 395 2.44 -29.58 0.54
CA SER A 395 3.68 -29.03 1.08
C SER A 395 4.30 -27.93 0.22
N GLU A 396 3.73 -27.63 -0.96
CA GLU A 396 4.35 -26.73 -1.94
C GLU A 396 3.31 -25.76 -2.55
N PRO A 397 3.57 -24.45 -2.53
CA PRO A 397 2.76 -23.47 -3.27
C PRO A 397 2.66 -23.83 -4.75
N GLY A 398 1.49 -23.65 -5.35
CA GLY A 398 1.24 -24.16 -6.70
C GLY A 398 2.17 -23.59 -7.76
N TRP A 399 2.61 -22.34 -7.60
CA TRP A 399 3.55 -21.68 -8.49
C TRP A 399 4.97 -22.26 -8.47
N LEU A 400 5.35 -23.01 -7.41
CA LEU A 400 6.65 -23.69 -7.29
C LEU A 400 6.63 -25.14 -7.79
N THR A 401 5.44 -25.71 -7.98
CA THR A 401 5.31 -27.08 -8.50
C THR A 401 5.76 -27.18 -9.95
N ASP A 402 6.10 -28.39 -10.41
CA ASP A 402 6.48 -28.63 -11.81
C ASP A 402 5.36 -28.23 -12.79
N ARG A 403 4.09 -28.46 -12.42
CA ARG A 403 2.93 -28.02 -13.23
C ARG A 403 2.81 -26.50 -13.24
N GLY A 404 3.02 -25.86 -12.09
CA GLY A 404 3.02 -24.39 -11.98
C GLY A 404 4.10 -23.74 -12.82
N GLU A 405 5.34 -24.24 -12.74
CA GLU A 405 6.46 -23.76 -13.56
C GLU A 405 6.12 -23.79 -15.06
N VAL A 406 5.66 -24.94 -15.56
CA VAL A 406 5.32 -25.13 -16.98
C VAL A 406 4.18 -24.20 -17.38
N TYR A 407 3.14 -24.07 -16.55
CA TYR A 407 2.00 -23.20 -16.83
C TYR A 407 2.38 -21.72 -16.87
N ILE A 408 3.21 -21.27 -15.92
CA ILE A 408 3.62 -19.86 -15.84
C ILE A 408 4.41 -19.48 -17.09
N THR A 409 5.34 -20.35 -17.50
CA THR A 409 6.26 -20.08 -18.61
C THR A 409 5.64 -20.31 -20.00
N LEU A 410 4.84 -21.36 -20.18
CA LEU A 410 4.25 -21.70 -21.49
C LEU A 410 2.79 -21.27 -21.65
N GLY A 411 2.08 -20.98 -20.57
CA GLY A 411 0.66 -20.65 -20.58
C GLY A 411 -0.25 -21.87 -20.42
N GLU A 412 -1.50 -21.74 -20.87
CA GLU A 412 -2.48 -22.82 -20.83
C GLU A 412 -2.11 -23.91 -21.86
N PRO A 413 -2.12 -25.20 -21.50
CA PRO A 413 -1.97 -26.27 -22.47
C PRO A 413 -3.20 -26.36 -23.39
N ASP A 414 -2.98 -26.75 -24.65
CA ASP A 414 -4.06 -26.96 -25.62
C ASP A 414 -4.95 -28.15 -25.25
N MET A 415 -4.37 -29.18 -24.63
CA MET A 415 -5.11 -30.35 -24.17
C MET A 415 -4.50 -30.92 -22.88
N VAL A 416 -5.39 -31.30 -21.95
CA VAL A 416 -5.02 -31.94 -20.68
C VAL A 416 -5.73 -33.28 -20.57
N GLU A 417 -4.98 -34.35 -20.36
CA GLU A 417 -5.51 -35.69 -20.15
C GLU A 417 -4.96 -36.28 -18.86
N ARG A 418 -5.81 -37.00 -18.13
CA ARG A 418 -5.47 -37.66 -16.87
C ARG A 418 -5.76 -39.15 -16.99
N SER A 419 -4.77 -39.95 -16.64
CA SER A 419 -4.87 -41.41 -16.59
C SER A 419 -4.48 -41.90 -15.20
N ASP A 420 -5.40 -42.58 -14.53
CA ASP A 420 -5.19 -43.16 -13.21
C ASP A 420 -5.02 -44.69 -13.33
N ASP A 421 -3.86 -45.21 -12.92
CA ASP A 421 -3.64 -46.65 -12.74
C ASP A 421 -3.87 -47.03 -11.28
N LEU A 422 -5.04 -47.60 -11.02
CA LEU A 422 -5.48 -48.01 -9.68
C LEU A 422 -4.64 -49.14 -9.08
N ARG A 423 -3.92 -49.93 -9.90
CA ARG A 423 -3.09 -51.05 -9.39
C ARG A 423 -1.76 -50.57 -8.83
N SER A 424 -1.15 -49.60 -9.50
CA SER A 424 0.11 -48.99 -9.07
C SER A 424 -0.09 -47.70 -8.27
N ASN A 425 -1.35 -47.29 -8.06
CA ASN A 425 -1.74 -45.99 -7.52
C ASN A 425 -1.07 -44.82 -8.25
N ARG A 426 -0.80 -44.99 -9.55
CA ARG A 426 -0.05 -44.02 -10.36
C ARG A 426 -0.98 -43.21 -11.24
N THR A 427 -1.04 -41.91 -11.00
CA THR A 427 -1.67 -40.93 -11.87
C THR A 427 -0.64 -40.35 -12.83
N VAL A 428 -0.97 -40.32 -14.11
CA VAL A 428 -0.24 -39.60 -15.15
C VAL A 428 -1.13 -38.49 -15.70
N ILE A 429 -0.63 -37.26 -15.72
CA ILE A 429 -1.25 -36.12 -16.38
C ILE A 429 -0.40 -35.80 -17.62
N ARG A 430 -1.03 -35.77 -18.80
CA ARG A 430 -0.42 -35.35 -20.06
C ARG A 430 -0.93 -33.97 -20.43
N TRP A 431 0.00 -33.04 -20.64
CA TRP A 431 -0.25 -31.75 -21.26
C TRP A 431 0.27 -31.76 -22.69
N THR A 432 -0.56 -31.30 -23.61
CA THR A 432 -0.22 -31.14 -25.02
C THR A 432 -0.13 -29.67 -25.35
N TYR A 433 0.96 -29.27 -25.99
CA TYR A 433 1.15 -27.93 -26.53
C TYR A 433 1.35 -27.99 -28.05
N LEU A 434 0.64 -27.13 -28.78
CA LEU A 434 0.72 -26.94 -30.22
C LEU A 434 1.48 -25.65 -30.49
N PHE A 435 2.79 -25.75 -30.75
CA PHE A 435 3.63 -24.58 -30.90
C PHE A 435 4.36 -24.60 -32.25
N GLY A 436 4.06 -23.61 -33.09
CA GLY A 436 4.75 -23.44 -34.37
C GLY A 436 4.57 -24.62 -35.35
N GLY A 437 3.48 -25.37 -35.25
CA GLY A 437 3.21 -26.57 -36.07
C GLY A 437 3.74 -27.87 -35.48
N GLU A 438 4.39 -27.83 -34.32
CA GLU A 438 4.84 -29.03 -33.60
C GLU A 438 3.95 -29.32 -32.38
N THR A 439 3.82 -30.61 -32.07
CA THR A 439 3.13 -31.10 -30.87
C THR A 439 4.16 -31.48 -29.82
N VAL A 440 4.16 -30.79 -28.68
CA VAL A 440 5.00 -31.10 -27.52
C VAL A 440 4.16 -31.76 -26.44
N LEU A 441 4.59 -32.94 -25.98
CA LEU A 441 3.90 -33.72 -24.96
C LEU A 441 4.68 -33.70 -23.65
N LEU A 442 4.05 -33.17 -22.60
CA LEU A 442 4.63 -33.10 -21.26
C LEU A 442 3.85 -34.01 -20.31
N TYR A 443 4.56 -34.91 -19.63
CA TYR A 443 4.01 -35.89 -18.72
C TYR A 443 4.39 -35.55 -17.28
N PHE A 444 3.38 -35.47 -16.42
CA PHE A 444 3.52 -35.32 -14.98
C PHE A 444 3.03 -36.59 -14.30
N VAL A 445 3.84 -37.15 -13.42
CA VAL A 445 3.52 -38.40 -12.71
C VAL A 445 3.44 -38.11 -11.22
N ASN A 446 2.45 -38.65 -10.54
CA ASN A 446 2.38 -38.52 -9.08
C ASN A 446 3.55 -39.29 -8.43
N ASP A 447 4.31 -38.58 -7.62
CA ASP A 447 5.26 -39.15 -6.69
C ASP A 447 4.52 -39.46 -5.39
N LEU A 448 4.20 -40.74 -5.20
CA LEU A 448 3.45 -41.23 -4.05
C LEU A 448 4.19 -41.02 -2.72
N SER A 449 5.51 -40.94 -2.74
CA SER A 449 6.31 -40.71 -1.52
C SER A 449 6.20 -39.28 -1.01
N LEU A 450 5.89 -38.34 -1.91
CA LEU A 450 5.89 -36.91 -1.63
C LEU A 450 4.55 -36.22 -1.94
N GLN A 451 3.52 -37.00 -2.29
CA GLN A 451 2.16 -36.56 -2.63
C GLN A 451 2.14 -35.37 -3.62
N ARG A 452 3.03 -35.41 -4.62
CA ARG A 452 3.24 -34.31 -5.59
C ARG A 452 3.34 -34.79 -7.02
N PHE A 453 3.02 -33.95 -7.99
CA PHE A 453 3.24 -34.28 -9.39
C PHE A 453 4.63 -33.85 -9.85
N ARG A 454 5.37 -34.75 -10.49
CA ARG A 454 6.70 -34.49 -11.03
C ARG A 454 6.72 -34.60 -12.54
N LEU A 455 7.31 -33.61 -13.21
CA LEU A 455 7.59 -33.65 -14.64
C LEU A 455 8.62 -34.76 -14.89
N THR A 456 8.30 -35.67 -15.81
CA THR A 456 9.23 -36.76 -16.16
C THR A 456 10.54 -36.20 -16.74
N PHE A 457 11.63 -36.96 -16.63
CA PHE A 457 12.93 -36.53 -17.15
C PHE A 457 12.90 -36.22 -18.65
N SER A 458 12.24 -37.07 -19.45
CA SER A 458 12.06 -36.84 -20.89
C SER A 458 11.26 -35.57 -21.15
N SER A 459 10.14 -35.37 -20.45
CA SER A 459 9.35 -34.14 -20.58
C SER A 459 10.09 -32.89 -20.10
N ARG A 460 11.00 -33.00 -19.13
CA ARG A 460 11.86 -31.87 -18.72
C ARG A 460 12.74 -31.40 -19.87
N VAL A 461 13.32 -32.32 -20.64
CA VAL A 461 14.14 -31.97 -21.81
C VAL A 461 13.28 -31.29 -22.89
N GLU A 462 12.11 -31.84 -23.19
CA GLU A 462 11.20 -31.26 -24.20
C GLU A 462 10.67 -29.88 -23.77
N TYR A 463 10.32 -29.72 -22.50
CA TYR A 463 9.93 -28.44 -21.91
C TYR A 463 11.03 -27.38 -22.09
N GLN A 464 12.29 -27.70 -21.76
CA GLN A 464 13.40 -26.74 -21.90
C GLN A 464 13.65 -26.33 -23.35
N ARG A 465 13.53 -27.27 -24.30
CA ARG A 465 13.62 -26.96 -25.74
C ARG A 465 12.47 -26.05 -26.19
N MET A 466 11.24 -26.35 -25.79
CA MET A 466 10.08 -25.53 -26.12
C MET A 466 10.21 -24.12 -25.52
N LEU A 467 10.55 -24.01 -24.23
CA LEU A 467 10.73 -22.73 -23.55
C LEU A 467 11.79 -21.86 -24.22
N SER A 468 12.92 -22.45 -24.65
CA SER A 468 13.98 -21.73 -25.36
C SER A 468 13.46 -21.12 -26.67
N ARG A 469 12.61 -21.85 -27.40
CA ARG A 469 11.99 -21.37 -28.65
C ARG A 469 10.94 -20.28 -28.42
N VAL A 470 10.13 -20.41 -27.37
CA VAL A 470 9.18 -19.38 -26.96
C VAL A 470 9.93 -18.08 -26.67
N ARG A 471 10.96 -18.13 -25.83
CA ARG A 471 11.79 -16.96 -25.47
C ARG A 471 12.49 -16.34 -26.69
N GLN A 472 12.95 -17.14 -27.64
CA GLN A 472 13.53 -16.63 -28.89
C GLN A 472 12.50 -15.85 -29.72
N ARG A 473 11.29 -16.37 -29.91
CA ARG A 473 10.22 -15.67 -30.65
C ARG A 473 9.77 -14.39 -29.95
N GLU A 474 9.67 -14.41 -28.63
CA GLU A 474 9.35 -13.21 -27.83
C GLU A 474 10.44 -12.14 -27.95
N GLY A 475 11.72 -12.54 -27.98
CA GLY A 475 12.85 -11.64 -28.22
C GLY A 475 12.88 -11.04 -29.63
N GLU A 476 12.26 -11.70 -30.61
CA GLU A 476 12.12 -11.22 -32.00
C GLU A 476 10.86 -10.34 -32.21
N GLY A 477 10.06 -10.08 -31.16
CA GLY A 477 8.86 -9.25 -31.25
C GLY A 477 7.68 -9.90 -31.98
N ARG A 478 7.66 -11.24 -32.08
CA ARG A 478 6.50 -11.99 -32.60
C ARG A 478 5.52 -12.30 -31.47
N PRO A 479 4.22 -12.02 -31.62
CA PRO A 479 3.24 -12.39 -30.60
C PRO A 479 3.18 -13.92 -30.44
N PRO A 480 2.88 -14.44 -29.23
CA PRO A 480 2.51 -15.84 -29.07
C PRO A 480 1.20 -16.08 -29.84
N ASN A 481 1.18 -17.12 -30.67
CA ASN A 481 -0.02 -17.54 -31.41
C ASN A 481 -1.07 -18.13 -30.47
#